data_AF-A0A1A2P4K4-F1
#
_entry.id   AF-A0A1A2P4K4-F1
#
_cell.length_a   1.000
_cell.length_b   1.000
_cell.length_c   1.000
_cell.angle_alpha   90.00
_cell.angle_beta   90.00
_cell.angle_gamma   90.00
#
_symmetry.space_group_name_H-M   'P 1'
#
loop_
_entity.id
_entity.type
_entity.pdbx_description
1 polymer ?
#
loop_
_entity_poly.entity_id
_entity_poly.type
_entity_poly.pdbx_seq_one_letter_code
_entity_poly.pdbx_strand_id
1 'polypeptide(L)'
;MPVFVRRLLGIGKLPDDVYAQVEAEGLIYLADYVAVTRRFSGAIPGVRLPHSVASYTGSLVFTSERVLATLSMLPRLAGPTVDVRWDAPQTGSAQVEISATGVQVKVDVSRVDPKFSGELSLHYKVSIPGDVLGALPRRSLAFDMPPDYVFRAVGVTYSP
;
A
#
# COMPACT_ATOMS: atom_id res chain seq x y z
N MET A 1 -12.31 -12.98 -7.37
CA MET A 1 -12.90 -12.11 -8.42
C MET A 1 -11.77 -11.58 -9.30
N PRO A 2 -11.86 -11.73 -10.64
CA PRO A 2 -10.86 -11.18 -11.54
C PRO A 2 -10.81 -9.65 -11.45
N VAL A 3 -9.63 -9.04 -11.58
CA VAL A 3 -9.43 -7.57 -11.54
C VAL A 3 -10.37 -6.82 -12.49
N PHE A 4 -10.73 -7.46 -13.61
CA PHE A 4 -11.66 -6.92 -14.59
C PHE A 4 -13.04 -6.57 -14.01
N VAL A 5 -13.61 -7.41 -13.12
CA VAL A 5 -14.91 -7.13 -12.49
C VAL A 5 -14.79 -6.01 -11.45
N ARG A 6 -13.66 -5.93 -10.76
CA ARG A 6 -13.37 -4.86 -9.79
C ARG A 6 -13.24 -3.50 -10.48
N ARG A 7 -12.64 -3.47 -11.67
CA ARG A 7 -12.51 -2.26 -12.49
C ARG A 7 -13.85 -1.68 -12.91
N LEU A 8 -14.81 -2.53 -13.30
CA LEU A 8 -16.17 -2.11 -13.63
C LEU A 8 -16.91 -1.48 -12.45
N LEU A 9 -16.56 -1.85 -11.22
CA LEU A 9 -17.14 -1.34 -9.99
C LEU A 9 -16.32 -0.20 -9.34
N GLY A 10 -15.24 0.27 -9.99
CA GLY A 10 -14.36 1.31 -9.45
C GLY A 10 -13.55 0.88 -8.21
N ILE A 11 -13.42 -0.43 -7.94
CA ILE A 11 -12.72 -0.94 -6.76
C ILE A 11 -11.21 -0.91 -7.03
N GLY A 12 -10.50 -0.06 -6.28
CA GLY A 12 -9.08 0.19 -6.46
C GLY A 12 -8.74 1.32 -7.43
N LYS A 13 -9.71 2.19 -7.72
CA LYS A 13 -9.43 3.54 -8.24
C LYS A 13 -9.09 4.45 -7.06
N LEU A 14 -8.19 5.40 -7.29
CA LEU A 14 -7.96 6.51 -6.37
C LEU A 14 -9.25 7.37 -6.25
N PRO A 15 -9.63 7.81 -5.05
CA PRO A 15 -10.70 8.81 -4.88
C PRO A 15 -10.36 10.13 -5.62
N ASP A 16 -11.38 10.83 -6.13
CA ASP A 16 -11.16 11.99 -7.03
C ASP A 16 -10.50 13.18 -6.31
N ASP A 17 -10.76 13.37 -5.01
CA ASP A 17 -10.11 14.36 -4.16
C ASP A 17 -8.61 14.07 -4.00
N VAL A 18 -8.26 12.81 -3.77
CA VAL A 18 -6.86 12.36 -3.70
C VAL A 18 -6.19 12.48 -5.06
N TYR A 19 -6.92 12.26 -6.16
CA TYR A 19 -6.39 12.44 -7.51
C TYR A 19 -5.96 13.88 -7.77
N ALA A 20 -6.82 14.84 -7.44
CA ALA A 20 -6.51 16.26 -7.57
C ALA A 20 -5.29 16.65 -6.71
N GLN A 21 -5.16 16.08 -5.51
CA GLN A 21 -4.00 16.31 -4.66
C GLN A 21 -2.70 15.81 -5.30
N VAL A 22 -2.66 14.56 -5.76
CA VAL A 22 -1.41 13.99 -6.31
C VAL A 22 -1.02 14.60 -7.66
N GLU A 23 -1.98 15.14 -8.41
CA GLU A 23 -1.70 15.93 -9.61
C GLU A 23 -1.00 17.26 -9.25
N ALA A 24 -1.47 17.95 -8.20
CA ALA A 24 -0.87 19.18 -7.70
C ALA A 24 0.54 18.98 -7.12
N GLU A 25 0.83 17.80 -6.56
CA GLU A 25 2.16 17.40 -6.06
C GLU A 25 3.19 17.10 -7.17
N GLY A 26 2.82 17.26 -8.45
CA GLY A 26 3.67 16.91 -9.59
C GLY A 26 3.70 15.40 -9.82
N LEU A 27 2.64 14.88 -10.45
CA LEU A 27 2.47 13.46 -10.71
C LEU A 27 3.55 12.90 -11.66
N ILE A 28 4.30 11.89 -11.19
CA ILE A 28 5.30 11.17 -11.98
C ILE A 28 4.71 9.89 -12.57
N TYR A 29 3.90 9.18 -11.78
CA TYR A 29 3.31 7.90 -12.18
C TYR A 29 2.03 7.64 -11.41
N LEU A 30 1.02 7.13 -12.12
CA LEU A 30 -0.22 6.64 -11.52
C LEU A 30 -0.65 5.36 -12.20
N ALA A 31 -0.97 4.36 -11.38
CA ALA A 31 -1.64 3.15 -11.82
C ALA A 31 -2.80 2.86 -10.87
N ASP A 32 -4.02 2.91 -11.41
CA ASP A 32 -5.21 2.41 -10.75
C ASP A 32 -5.41 0.92 -11.03
N TYR A 33 -6.25 0.28 -10.20
CA TYR A 33 -6.64 -1.11 -10.36
C TYR A 33 -5.47 -2.11 -10.30
N VAL A 34 -4.40 -1.74 -9.60
CA VAL A 34 -3.22 -2.57 -9.38
C VAL A 34 -3.58 -3.78 -8.55
N ALA A 35 -3.19 -4.97 -9.01
CA ALA A 35 -3.38 -6.19 -8.25
C ALA A 35 -2.45 -6.20 -7.04
N VAL A 36 -3.01 -6.34 -5.84
CA VAL A 36 -2.24 -6.36 -4.59
C VAL A 36 -2.30 -7.76 -3.99
N THR A 37 -1.15 -8.38 -3.79
CA THR A 37 -1.05 -9.62 -3.02
C THR A 37 -0.68 -9.29 -1.59
N ARG A 38 -1.55 -9.64 -0.64
CA ARG A 38 -1.28 -9.53 0.79
C ARG A 38 -0.88 -10.90 1.32
N ARG A 39 0.22 -10.98 2.06
CA ARG A 39 0.54 -12.13 2.91
C ARG A 39 0.64 -11.65 4.35
N PHE A 40 0.01 -12.38 5.26
CA PHE A 40 0.04 -12.10 6.68
C PHE A 40 0.17 -13.41 7.46
N SER A 41 1.01 -13.37 8.48
CA SER A 41 1.19 -14.46 9.44
C SER A 41 1.38 -13.82 10.80
N GLY A 42 0.45 -14.02 11.72
CA GLY A 42 0.51 -13.32 13.00
C GLY A 42 -0.82 -13.19 13.73
N ALA A 43 -0.82 -12.31 14.73
CA ALA A 43 -2.00 -11.95 15.50
C ALA A 43 -2.05 -10.43 15.73
N ILE A 44 -3.25 -9.88 15.58
CA ILE A 44 -3.64 -8.51 15.94
C ILE A 44 -4.97 -8.58 16.71
N PRO A 45 -5.40 -7.55 17.44
CA PRO A 45 -6.72 -7.53 18.08
C PRO A 45 -7.84 -7.93 17.10
N GLY A 46 -8.64 -8.93 17.48
CA GLY A 46 -9.75 -9.45 16.67
C GLY A 46 -9.37 -10.47 15.59
N VAL A 47 -8.07 -10.69 15.28
CA VAL A 47 -7.64 -11.63 14.24
C VAL A 47 -6.37 -12.38 14.60
N ARG A 48 -6.40 -13.70 14.46
CA ARG A 48 -5.19 -14.54 14.46
C ARG A 48 -5.19 -15.39 13.20
N LEU A 49 -4.14 -15.28 12.41
CA LEU A 49 -3.99 -15.99 11.14
C LEU A 49 -2.58 -16.61 11.08
N PRO A 50 -2.44 -17.94 11.21
CA PRO A 50 -1.12 -18.58 11.19
C PRO A 50 -0.43 -18.46 9.83
N HIS A 51 -1.18 -18.47 8.74
CA HIS A 51 -0.70 -18.12 7.40
C HIS A 51 -1.90 -17.73 6.54
N SER A 52 -1.87 -16.54 5.94
CA SER A 52 -2.98 -16.05 5.12
C SER A 52 -2.49 -15.26 3.93
N VAL A 53 -2.96 -15.66 2.74
CA VAL A 53 -2.72 -14.94 1.49
C VAL A 53 -4.06 -14.46 0.94
N ALA A 54 -4.15 -13.17 0.61
CA ALA A 54 -5.33 -12.55 0.05
C ALA A 54 -4.98 -11.69 -1.17
N SER A 55 -5.94 -11.54 -2.08
CA SER A 55 -5.79 -10.70 -3.26
C SER A 55 -6.76 -9.52 -3.21
N TYR A 56 -6.18 -8.32 -3.21
CA TYR A 56 -6.88 -7.05 -3.22
C TYR A 56 -6.58 -6.28 -4.50
N THR A 57 -7.16 -5.09 -4.59
CA THR A 57 -6.89 -4.14 -5.67
C THR A 57 -6.68 -2.76 -5.04
N GLY A 58 -5.82 -1.95 -5.63
CA GLY A 58 -5.55 -0.60 -5.13
C GLY A 58 -4.90 0.26 -6.21
N SER A 59 -4.43 1.43 -5.80
CA SER A 59 -3.70 2.35 -6.66
C SER A 59 -2.27 2.49 -6.18
N LEU A 60 -1.36 2.76 -7.11
CA LEU A 60 0.02 3.13 -6.84
C LEU A 60 0.31 4.46 -7.52
N VAL A 61 0.88 5.38 -6.75
CA VAL A 61 1.17 6.75 -7.19
C VAL A 61 2.57 7.14 -6.74
N PHE A 62 3.33 7.74 -7.66
CA PHE A 62 4.56 8.46 -7.37
C PHE A 62 4.36 9.91 -7.78
N THR A 63 4.65 10.83 -6.86
CA THR A 63 4.67 12.27 -7.11
C THR A 63 6.08 12.80 -6.90
N SER A 64 6.31 14.08 -7.19
CA SER A 64 7.58 14.72 -6.86
C SER A 64 7.84 14.78 -5.35
N GLU A 65 6.80 14.60 -4.53
CA GLU A 65 6.86 14.73 -3.07
C GLU A 65 6.85 13.38 -2.33
N ARG A 66 6.11 12.37 -2.82
CA ARG A 66 5.88 11.14 -2.06
C ARG A 66 5.60 9.88 -2.90
N VAL A 67 5.62 8.76 -2.19
CA VAL A 67 4.99 7.50 -2.59
C VAL A 67 3.65 7.37 -1.89
N LEU A 68 2.60 7.13 -2.66
CA LEU A 68 1.26 6.81 -2.15
C LEU A 68 0.80 5.48 -2.75
N ALA A 69 0.36 4.55 -1.90
CA ALA A 69 -0.28 3.32 -2.33
C ALA A 69 -1.54 3.08 -1.50
N THR A 70 -2.62 2.69 -2.17
CA THR A 70 -3.90 2.40 -1.52
C THR A 70 -4.23 0.92 -1.60
N LEU A 71 -5.12 0.47 -0.72
CA LEU A 71 -5.72 -0.85 -0.76
C LEU A 71 -7.23 -0.68 -0.61
N SER A 72 -7.98 -1.37 -1.47
CA SER A 72 -9.44 -1.33 -1.51
C SER A 72 -10.00 -2.74 -1.41
N MET A 73 -10.93 -2.91 -0.48
CA MET A 73 -11.73 -4.13 -0.32
C MET A 73 -13.15 -3.97 -0.90
N LEU A 74 -13.63 -2.73 -0.96
CA LEU A 74 -14.98 -2.34 -1.38
C LEU A 74 -14.91 -1.07 -2.23
N PRO A 75 -15.90 -0.83 -3.12
CA PRO A 75 -15.98 0.42 -3.89
C PRO A 75 -15.92 1.64 -2.97
N ARG A 76 -15.18 2.67 -3.37
CA ARG A 76 -15.03 3.94 -2.63
C ARG A 76 -14.40 3.84 -1.23
N LEU A 77 -13.86 2.68 -0.84
CA LEU A 77 -13.14 2.46 0.42
C LEU A 77 -11.66 2.17 0.19
N ALA A 78 -11.07 2.78 -0.84
CA ALA A 78 -9.62 2.79 -0.99
C ALA A 78 -9.02 3.63 0.15
N GLY A 79 -8.17 3.01 0.97
CA GLY A 79 -7.42 3.72 2.00
C GLY A 79 -5.93 3.48 1.84
N PRO A 80 -5.09 4.37 2.38
CA PRO A 80 -3.65 4.25 2.25
C PRO A 80 -3.11 3.02 2.99
N THR A 81 -2.05 2.47 2.42
CA THR A 81 -1.16 1.47 3.04
C THR A 81 0.30 1.87 2.91
N VAL A 82 0.60 2.85 2.05
CA VAL A 82 1.86 3.57 1.98
C VAL A 82 1.50 5.02 1.74
N ASP A 83 2.01 5.93 2.58
CA ASP A 83 1.93 7.37 2.37
C ASP A 83 3.18 7.97 3.01
N VAL A 84 4.23 8.18 2.20
CA VAL A 84 5.54 8.58 2.71
C VAL A 84 6.22 9.53 1.74
N ARG A 85 6.65 10.68 2.26
CA ARG A 85 7.45 11.66 1.51
C ARG A 85 8.85 11.13 1.23
N TRP A 86 9.43 11.54 0.10
CA TRP A 86 10.79 11.15 -0.28
C TRP A 86 11.86 11.60 0.73
N ASP A 87 11.62 12.75 1.38
CA ASP A 87 12.48 13.41 2.36
C ASP A 87 12.20 13.01 3.82
N ALA A 88 11.20 12.16 4.07
CA ALA A 88 10.89 11.69 5.41
C ALA A 88 12.05 10.89 6.02
N PRO A 89 12.17 10.84 7.37
CA PRO A 89 13.12 9.96 8.04
C PRO A 89 12.97 8.52 7.58
N GLN A 90 14.09 7.88 7.22
CA GLN A 90 14.11 6.54 6.63
C GLN A 90 14.19 5.47 7.72
N THR A 91 13.22 5.52 8.62
CA THR A 91 13.14 4.70 9.81
C THR A 91 11.71 4.20 9.99
N GLY A 92 11.56 3.09 10.70
CA GLY A 92 10.26 2.64 11.17
C GLY A 92 10.01 1.16 10.96
N SER A 93 8.73 0.79 11.11
CA SER A 93 8.23 -0.58 11.10
C SER A 93 8.06 -1.16 9.69
N ALA A 94 7.86 -0.32 8.68
CA ALA A 94 7.64 -0.73 7.31
C ALA A 94 8.84 -0.42 6.42
N GLN A 95 9.17 -1.36 5.52
CA GLN A 95 10.13 -1.20 4.44
C GLN A 95 9.41 -1.30 3.10
N VAL A 96 9.74 -0.39 2.19
CA VAL A 96 9.19 -0.30 0.84
C VAL A 96 10.32 -0.44 -0.17
N GLU A 97 10.12 -1.31 -1.16
CA GLU A 97 11.03 -1.51 -2.28
C GLU A 97 10.29 -1.32 -3.60
N ILE A 98 10.82 -0.47 -4.47
CA ILE A 98 10.26 -0.10 -5.77
C ILE A 98 11.12 -0.72 -6.87
N SER A 99 10.48 -1.47 -7.77
CA SER A 99 11.14 -2.22 -8.84
C SER A 99 10.33 -2.15 -10.14
N ALA A 100 10.90 -2.67 -11.23
CA ALA A 100 10.20 -2.77 -12.52
C ALA A 100 8.93 -3.63 -12.45
N THR A 101 8.81 -4.54 -11.48
CA THR A 101 7.64 -5.42 -11.31
C THR A 101 6.59 -4.85 -10.34
N GLY A 102 6.87 -3.68 -9.76
CA GLY A 102 5.95 -2.99 -8.87
C GLY A 102 6.58 -2.64 -7.53
N VAL A 103 5.73 -2.58 -6.49
CA VAL A 103 6.14 -2.15 -5.15
C VAL A 103 5.91 -3.25 -4.13
N GLN A 104 6.95 -3.57 -3.36
CA GLN A 104 6.88 -4.49 -2.24
C GLN A 104 6.94 -3.71 -0.93
N VAL A 105 6.02 -4.03 -0.02
CA VAL A 105 6.01 -3.54 1.36
C VAL A 105 6.20 -4.72 2.29
N LYS A 106 7.10 -4.61 3.25
CA LYS A 106 7.34 -5.59 4.33
C LYS A 106 7.25 -4.89 5.67
N VAL A 107 6.54 -5.49 6.61
CA VAL A 107 6.28 -4.90 7.93
C VAL A 107 6.40 -5.98 8.98
N ASP A 108 7.25 -5.74 9.97
CA ASP A 108 7.17 -6.44 11.25
C ASP A 108 6.09 -5.74 12.07
N VAL A 109 4.92 -6.39 12.22
CA VAL A 109 3.77 -5.72 12.84
C VAL A 109 3.98 -5.53 14.34
N SER A 110 4.89 -6.27 14.99
CA SER A 110 5.23 -6.06 16.40
C SER A 110 5.91 -4.71 16.66
N ARG A 111 6.52 -4.12 15.62
CA ARG A 111 7.10 -2.77 15.65
C ARG A 111 6.07 -1.67 15.38
N VAL A 112 4.86 -2.04 14.94
CA VAL A 112 3.74 -1.11 14.73
C VAL A 112 2.98 -0.88 16.03
N ASP A 113 2.62 -1.95 16.73
CA ASP A 113 1.91 -1.91 18.01
C ASP A 113 2.34 -3.12 18.86
N PRO A 114 2.61 -2.96 20.16
CA PRO A 114 3.03 -4.06 21.04
C PRO A 114 2.00 -5.18 21.19
N LYS A 115 0.72 -4.93 20.87
CA LYS A 115 -0.35 -5.95 20.85
C LYS A 115 -0.30 -6.81 19.59
N PHE A 116 0.49 -6.43 18.60
CA PHE A 116 0.61 -7.13 17.34
C PHE A 116 1.80 -8.09 17.38
N SER A 117 1.70 -9.17 16.62
CA SER A 117 2.81 -10.11 16.44
C SER A 117 2.80 -10.68 15.03
N GLY A 118 3.98 -10.91 14.47
CA GLY A 118 4.16 -11.52 13.16
C GLY A 118 4.51 -10.52 12.05
N GLU A 119 4.17 -10.88 10.82
CA GLU A 119 4.61 -10.15 9.62
C GLU A 119 3.47 -9.90 8.64
N LEU A 120 3.52 -8.73 8.00
CA LEU A 120 2.68 -8.34 6.88
C LEU A 120 3.57 -8.04 5.68
N SER A 121 3.19 -8.55 4.51
CA SER A 121 3.74 -8.10 3.23
C SER A 121 2.65 -7.78 2.23
N LEU A 122 2.86 -6.71 1.47
CA LEU A 122 2.03 -6.30 0.35
C LEU A 122 2.89 -6.27 -0.91
N HIS A 123 2.34 -6.75 -2.02
CA HIS A 123 2.98 -6.66 -3.32
C HIS A 123 2.00 -6.09 -4.33
N TYR A 124 2.24 -4.84 -4.72
CA TYR A 124 1.59 -4.11 -5.79
C TYR A 124 2.18 -4.54 -7.12
N LYS A 125 1.43 -5.34 -7.88
CA LYS A 125 1.94 -5.95 -9.12
C LYS A 125 1.58 -5.07 -10.31
N VAL A 126 2.57 -4.33 -10.79
CA VAL A 126 2.42 -3.46 -11.96
C VAL A 126 3.78 -3.28 -12.64
N SER A 127 3.81 -3.27 -13.97
CA SER A 127 5.03 -2.98 -14.73
C SER A 127 5.31 -1.48 -14.67
N ILE A 128 6.39 -1.10 -13.96
CA ILE A 128 6.80 0.31 -13.84
C ILE A 128 7.85 0.61 -14.90
N PRO A 129 7.62 1.61 -15.78
CA PRO A 129 8.57 2.00 -16.83
C PRO A 129 9.94 2.42 -16.29
N GLY A 130 11.00 2.18 -17.09
CA GLY A 130 12.38 2.46 -16.67
C GLY A 130 12.71 3.95 -16.50
N ASP A 131 12.09 4.81 -17.32
CA ASP A 131 12.14 6.26 -17.21
C ASP A 131 11.49 6.75 -15.91
N VAL A 132 10.31 6.20 -15.55
CA VAL A 132 9.67 6.47 -14.25
C VAL A 132 10.61 6.08 -13.12
N LEU A 133 11.16 4.86 -13.14
CA LEU A 133 12.10 4.39 -12.11
C LEU A 133 13.41 5.21 -12.06
N GLY A 134 13.81 5.82 -13.17
CA GLY A 134 14.97 6.70 -13.26
C GLY A 134 14.70 8.11 -12.73
N ALA A 135 13.44 8.55 -12.75
CA ALA A 135 13.00 9.84 -12.20
C ALA A 135 12.78 9.82 -10.68
N LEU A 136 12.66 8.64 -10.05
CA LEU A 136 12.43 8.54 -8.61
C LEU A 136 13.67 8.97 -7.80
N PRO A 137 13.51 9.79 -6.75
CA PRO A 137 14.64 10.17 -5.87
C PRO A 137 15.31 8.97 -5.20
N ARG A 138 14.54 7.91 -4.95
CA ARG A 138 15.00 6.67 -4.33
C ARG A 138 14.04 5.52 -4.65
N ARG A 139 14.55 4.29 -4.49
CA ARG A 139 13.78 3.05 -4.71
C ARG A 139 13.52 2.23 -3.45
N SER A 140 14.14 2.61 -2.34
CA SER A 140 13.99 1.95 -1.04
C SER A 140 13.61 2.99 0.00
N LEU A 141 12.52 2.76 0.72
CA LEU A 141 12.05 3.63 1.79
C LEU A 141 11.74 2.86 3.06
N ALA A 142 11.80 3.54 4.21
CA ALA A 142 11.24 3.04 5.46
C ALA A 142 10.39 4.13 6.12
N PHE A 143 9.32 3.72 6.78
CA PHE A 143 8.41 4.62 7.51
C PHE A 143 7.75 3.90 8.67
N ASP A 144 7.25 4.68 9.64
CA ASP A 144 6.40 4.19 10.70
C ASP A 144 4.98 3.98 10.15
N MET A 145 4.62 2.71 9.95
CA MET A 145 3.29 2.35 9.47
C MET A 145 2.26 2.51 10.60
N PRO A 146 1.17 3.28 10.38
CA PRO A 146 0.08 3.36 11.33
C PRO A 146 -0.65 2.02 11.54
N PRO A 147 -1.16 1.73 12.75
CA PRO A 147 -1.93 0.51 13.03
C PRO A 147 -3.14 0.30 12.11
N ASP A 148 -3.85 1.37 11.73
CA ASP A 148 -5.04 1.28 10.87
C ASP A 148 -4.72 0.74 9.47
N TYR A 149 -3.48 0.92 8.98
CA TYR A 149 -3.04 0.36 7.70
C TYR A 149 -2.95 -1.17 7.80
N VAL A 150 -2.48 -1.68 8.95
CA VAL A 150 -2.40 -3.12 9.24
C VAL A 150 -3.80 -3.72 9.34
N PHE A 151 -4.70 -3.11 10.12
CA PHE A 151 -6.09 -3.56 10.23
C PHE A 151 -6.80 -3.60 8.86
N ARG A 152 -6.61 -2.55 8.05
CA ARG A 152 -7.14 -2.49 6.68
C ARG A 152 -6.61 -3.61 5.79
N ALA A 153 -5.30 -3.88 5.84
CA ALA A 153 -4.67 -4.94 5.04
C ALA A 153 -5.12 -6.35 5.46
N VAL A 154 -5.39 -6.55 6.74
CA VAL A 154 -5.87 -7.84 7.29
C VAL A 154 -7.38 -8.01 7.09
N GLY A 155 -8.13 -6.92 6.88
CA GLY A 155 -9.55 -6.94 6.57
C GLY A 155 -10.46 -6.89 7.78
N VAL A 156 -10.01 -6.23 8.85
CA VAL A 156 -10.79 -6.01 10.07
C VAL A 156 -10.94 -4.54 10.38
N THR A 157 -12.06 -4.19 11.01
CA THR A 157 -12.35 -2.83 11.42
C THR A 157 -11.42 -2.43 12.56
N TYR A 158 -10.77 -1.27 12.43
CA TYR A 158 -10.00 -0.71 13.53
C TYR A 158 -10.96 -0.14 14.60
N SER A 159 -10.78 -0.57 15.85
CA SER A 159 -11.43 0.01 17.03
C SER A 159 -10.31 0.45 17.99
N PRO A 160 -9.95 1.74 18.03
CA PRO A 160 -8.89 2.26 18.88
C PRO A 160 -9.19 2.10 20.37
#